data_AF-A0A9D9VP05-F1
#
_entry.id   AF-A0A9D9VP05-F1
#
_cell.length_a   1.000
_cell.length_b   1.000
_cell.length_c   1.000
_cell.angle_alpha   90.00
_cell.angle_beta   90.00
_cell.angle_gamma   90.00
#
_symmetry.space_group_name_H-M   'P 1'
#
loop_
_entity.id
_entity.type
_entity.pdbx_description
1 polymer ?
#
loop_
_entity_poly.entity_id
_entity_poly.type
_entity_poly.pdbx_seq_one_letter_code
_entity_poly.pdbx_strand_id
1 'polypeptide(L)'
;MRIAVIGPQNTGKSTFVQDFLKEFSHYKTTERTYRNVIEEKGLDVNQLSGLESQKEIREFIFEQMRGNNEYNIIFDRCMIDNYVYTYVQYEKGQIPKWFVDETEAMMLATLTEVDVYLFIPTAVSVPLVDDGTRDVTTSYIDTVNHHFLRVLLISQENIRVR
;
A
#
# COMPACT_ATOMS: atom_id res chain seq x y z
N MET A 1 -15.52 -11.74 2.99
CA MET A 1 -15.21 -10.50 2.29
C MET A 1 -13.77 -10.08 2.54
N ARG A 2 -13.05 -9.76 1.47
CA ARG A 2 -11.64 -9.37 1.44
C ARG A 2 -11.55 -7.85 1.42
N ILE A 3 -10.89 -7.27 2.42
CA ILE A 3 -10.81 -5.82 2.62
C ILE A 3 -9.35 -5.38 2.53
N ALA A 4 -9.04 -4.31 1.83
CA ALA A 4 -7.71 -3.70 1.84
C ALA A 4 -7.77 -2.27 2.39
N VAL A 5 -6.95 -1.99 3.41
CA VAL A 5 -6.82 -0.65 3.98
C VAL A 5 -5.63 0.05 3.33
N ILE A 6 -5.88 1.14 2.62
CA ILE A 6 -4.90 1.81 1.75
C ILE A 6 -4.72 3.27 2.16
N GLY A 7 -3.55 3.83 1.83
CA GLY A 7 -3.33 5.28 1.94
C GLY A 7 -1.93 5.66 2.40
N PRO A 8 -1.65 6.98 2.48
CA PRO A 8 -0.34 7.51 2.84
C PRO A 8 0.15 6.99 4.18
N GLN A 9 1.46 6.96 4.41
CA GLN A 9 2.01 6.62 5.72
C GLN A 9 1.57 7.62 6.81
N ASN A 10 1.71 7.23 8.08
CA ASN A 10 1.33 8.07 9.23
C ASN A 10 -0.15 8.47 9.30
N THR A 11 -1.05 7.61 8.80
CA THR A 11 -2.52 7.83 8.87
C THR A 11 -3.26 6.89 9.84
N GLY A 12 -2.54 6.08 10.62
CA GLY A 12 -3.16 5.17 11.60
C GLY A 12 -3.75 3.87 11.02
N LYS A 13 -3.48 3.53 9.76
CA LYS A 13 -4.00 2.30 9.10
C LYS A 13 -3.76 1.02 9.90
N SER A 14 -2.53 0.78 10.33
CA SER A 14 -2.21 -0.41 11.13
C SER A 14 -3.01 -0.45 12.43
N THR A 15 -3.19 0.70 13.10
CA THR A 15 -4.03 0.81 14.29
C THR A 15 -5.49 0.49 13.97
N PHE A 16 -6.02 1.05 12.89
CA PHE A 16 -7.37 0.74 12.41
C PHE A 16 -7.56 -0.76 12.14
N VAL A 17 -6.61 -1.42 11.47
CA VAL A 17 -6.68 -2.87 11.23
C VAL A 17 -6.70 -3.65 12.55
N GLN A 18 -5.87 -3.28 13.52
CA GLN A 18 -5.86 -3.95 14.83
C GLN A 18 -7.18 -3.75 15.60
N ASP A 19 -7.74 -2.54 15.59
CA ASP A 19 -9.01 -2.26 16.25
C ASP A 19 -10.19 -2.93 15.54
N PHE A 20 -10.15 -2.99 14.20
CA PHE A 20 -11.11 -3.75 13.40
C PHE A 20 -11.10 -5.23 13.80
N LEU A 21 -9.93 -5.86 13.97
CA LEU A 21 -9.84 -7.27 14.36
C LEU A 21 -10.32 -7.54 15.79
N LYS A 22 -10.23 -6.56 16.70
CA LYS A 22 -10.79 -6.67 18.06
C LYS A 22 -12.31 -6.72 18.04
N GLU A 23 -12.93 -5.87 17.21
CA GLU A 23 -14.40 -5.80 17.09
C GLU A 23 -14.95 -6.97 16.23
N PHE A 24 -14.26 -7.29 15.14
CA PHE A 24 -14.66 -8.31 14.17
C PHE A 24 -13.73 -9.53 14.25
N SER A 25 -13.78 -10.25 15.37
CA SER A 25 -12.88 -11.39 15.67
C SER A 25 -12.94 -12.58 14.70
N HIS A 26 -13.93 -12.62 13.81
CA HIS A 26 -14.05 -13.61 12.73
C HIS A 26 -13.26 -13.23 11.47
N TYR A 27 -12.67 -12.03 11.43
CA TYR A 27 -11.71 -11.62 10.42
C TYR A 27 -10.29 -11.99 10.83
N LYS A 28 -9.43 -12.15 9.83
CA LYS A 28 -7.98 -12.34 9.99
C LYS A 28 -7.22 -11.24 9.26
N THR A 29 -5.95 -11.10 9.60
CA THR A 29 -4.96 -10.37 8.78
C THR A 29 -3.82 -11.32 8.43
N THR A 30 -2.96 -10.92 7.51
CA THR A 30 -1.71 -11.64 7.24
C THR A 30 -0.81 -11.66 8.47
N GLU A 31 -0.19 -12.81 8.76
CA GLU A 31 0.71 -12.95 9.92
C GLU A 31 2.01 -12.15 9.74
N ARG A 32 2.50 -12.10 8.49
CA ARG A 32 3.66 -11.32 8.09
C ARG A 32 3.23 -10.08 7.34
N THR A 33 3.99 -9.02 7.46
CA THR A 33 3.78 -7.75 6.76
C THR A 33 5.00 -7.40 5.92
N TYR A 34 4.84 -6.44 5.02
CA TYR A 34 5.94 -5.92 4.20
C TYR A 34 7.07 -5.33 5.07
N ARG A 35 6.77 -4.90 6.31
CA ARG A 35 7.78 -4.46 7.28
C ARG A 35 8.74 -5.56 7.69
N ASN A 36 8.24 -6.80 7.80
CA ASN A 36 9.11 -7.95 8.07
C ASN A 36 10.08 -8.18 6.90
N VAL A 37 9.63 -8.00 5.65
CA VAL A 37 10.51 -8.08 4.48
C VAL A 37 11.58 -6.99 4.50
N ILE A 38 11.21 -5.75 4.85
CA ILE A 38 12.14 -4.63 4.98
C ILE A 38 13.22 -4.94 6.02
N GLU A 39 12.82 -5.40 7.21
CA GLU A 39 13.73 -5.72 8.30
C GLU A 39 14.66 -6.90 7.96
N GLU A 40 14.10 -7.99 7.42
CA GLU A 40 14.86 -9.20 7.09
C GLU A 40 15.89 -8.98 5.99
N LYS A 41 15.57 -8.12 5.02
CA LYS A 41 16.43 -7.85 3.86
C LYS A 41 17.25 -6.56 3.99
N GLY A 42 17.08 -5.80 5.07
CA GLY A 42 17.79 -4.53 5.29
C GLY A 42 17.51 -3.50 4.20
N LEU A 43 16.26 -3.41 3.75
CA LEU A 43 15.87 -2.60 2.58
C LEU A 43 15.72 -1.12 2.94
N ASP A 44 16.19 -0.24 2.04
CA ASP A 44 15.91 1.18 2.13
C ASP A 44 14.44 1.49 1.82
N VAL A 45 13.83 2.37 2.62
CA VAL A 45 12.41 2.72 2.54
C VAL A 45 12.17 4.22 2.40
N ASN A 46 10.91 4.62 2.16
CA ASN A 46 10.49 6.01 1.93
C ASN A 46 11.26 6.68 0.81
N GLN A 47 11.80 7.88 1.05
CA GLN A 47 12.52 8.65 0.03
C GLN A 47 13.81 7.98 -0.44
N LEU A 48 14.36 7.06 0.34
CA LEU A 48 15.57 6.32 -0.01
C LEU A 48 15.26 5.03 -0.77
N SER A 49 13.97 4.66 -0.90
CA SER A 49 13.59 3.39 -1.50
C SER A 49 13.94 3.32 -2.99
N GLY A 50 14.82 2.38 -3.33
CA GLY A 50 15.24 2.13 -4.71
C GLY A 50 14.46 0.99 -5.38
N LEU A 51 14.90 0.63 -6.59
CA LEU A 51 14.30 -0.43 -7.40
C LEU A 51 14.22 -1.77 -6.66
N GLU A 52 15.29 -2.16 -5.97
CA GLU A 52 15.36 -3.41 -5.22
C GLU A 52 14.31 -3.47 -4.09
N SER A 53 14.27 -2.43 -3.25
CA SER A 53 13.28 -2.33 -2.17
C SER A 53 11.84 -2.38 -2.69
N GLN A 54 11.55 -1.62 -3.75
CA GLN A 54 10.20 -1.61 -4.33
C GLN A 54 9.82 -2.96 -4.93
N LYS A 55 10.77 -3.64 -5.59
CA LYS A 55 10.55 -4.98 -6.14
C LYS A 55 10.25 -6.00 -5.05
N GLU A 56 11.05 -6.03 -4.00
CA GLU A 56 10.87 -6.99 -2.90
C GLU A 56 9.55 -6.80 -2.16
N ILE A 57 9.17 -5.55 -1.91
CA ILE A 57 7.88 -5.21 -1.31
C ILE A 57 6.72 -5.59 -2.26
N ARG A 58 6.87 -5.34 -3.56
CA ARG A 58 5.85 -5.63 -4.58
C ARG A 58 5.57 -7.12 -4.68
N GLU A 59 6.60 -7.95 -4.84
CA GLU A 59 6.44 -9.40 -4.98
C GLU A 59 5.77 -9.98 -3.73
N PHE A 60 6.22 -9.56 -2.54
CA PHE A 60 5.59 -9.98 -1.28
C PHE A 60 4.11 -9.61 -1.21
N ILE A 61 3.75 -8.34 -1.47
CA ILE A 61 2.35 -7.90 -1.42
C ILE A 61 1.50 -8.66 -2.45
N PHE A 62 2.02 -8.85 -3.66
CA PHE A 62 1.33 -9.56 -4.73
C PHE A 62 1.06 -11.01 -4.35
N GLU A 63 2.05 -11.73 -3.82
CA GLU A 63 1.91 -13.10 -3.33
C GLU A 63 0.92 -13.17 -2.16
N GLN A 64 0.93 -12.21 -1.23
CA GLN A 64 -0.03 -12.16 -0.13
C GLN A 64 -1.46 -12.00 -0.63
N MET A 65 -1.69 -11.19 -1.66
CA MET A 65 -3.03 -10.96 -2.19
C MET A 65 -3.52 -12.14 -3.03
N ARG A 66 -2.68 -12.73 -3.89
CA ARG A 66 -3.07 -13.80 -4.82
C ARG A 66 -2.98 -15.20 -4.20
N GLY A 67 -2.06 -15.41 -3.27
CA GLY A 67 -1.83 -16.71 -2.61
C GLY A 67 -2.75 -16.94 -1.41
N ASN A 68 -3.43 -15.91 -0.92
CA ASN A 68 -4.33 -16.03 0.21
C ASN A 68 -5.76 -16.31 -0.26
N ASN A 69 -6.34 -17.43 0.17
CA ASN A 69 -7.71 -17.85 -0.19
C ASN A 69 -8.75 -17.59 0.93
N GLU A 70 -8.37 -16.88 2.00
CA GLU A 70 -9.28 -16.58 3.11
C GLU A 70 -10.37 -15.61 2.65
N TYR A 71 -11.62 -15.91 3.03
CA TYR A 71 -12.75 -15.05 2.67
C TYR A 71 -12.84 -13.85 3.60
N ASN A 72 -12.64 -13.97 4.91
CA ASN A 72 -12.73 -12.87 5.88
C ASN A 72 -11.35 -12.38 6.27
N ILE A 73 -10.71 -11.65 5.36
CA ILE A 73 -9.37 -11.11 5.56
C ILE A 73 -9.35 -9.60 5.35
N ILE A 74 -8.63 -8.91 6.21
CA ILE A 74 -8.29 -7.50 6.08
C ILE A 74 -6.78 -7.37 5.85
N PHE A 75 -6.38 -6.69 4.79
CA PHE A 75 -4.99 -6.42 4.44
C PHE A 75 -4.60 -5.01 4.93
N ASP A 76 -3.50 -4.91 5.67
CA ASP A 76 -2.83 -3.64 5.96
C ASP A 76 -1.94 -3.26 4.77
N ARG A 77 -2.49 -2.44 3.87
CA ARG A 77 -1.97 -2.08 2.52
C ARG A 77 -2.17 -3.17 1.46
N CYS A 78 -2.03 -2.76 0.19
CA CYS A 78 -2.12 -3.65 -0.96
C CYS A 78 -1.28 -3.15 -2.14
N MET A 79 -1.46 -3.73 -3.32
CA MET A 79 -0.75 -3.34 -4.54
C MET A 79 -0.97 -1.87 -4.94
N ILE A 80 -2.09 -1.24 -4.56
CA ILE A 80 -2.30 0.19 -4.77
C ILE A 80 -1.24 1.01 -4.02
N ASP A 81 -0.96 0.66 -2.76
CA ASP A 81 0.08 1.33 -1.98
C ASP A 81 1.45 1.19 -2.67
N ASN A 82 1.84 -0.04 -3.02
CA ASN A 82 3.14 -0.28 -3.66
C ASN A 82 3.28 0.49 -4.99
N TYR A 83 2.23 0.50 -5.82
CA TYR A 83 2.22 1.28 -7.05
C TYR A 83 2.39 2.79 -6.80
N VAL A 84 1.66 3.35 -5.84
CA VAL A 84 1.75 4.79 -5.51
C VAL A 84 3.17 5.15 -5.06
N TYR A 85 3.78 4.38 -4.15
CA TYR A 85 5.15 4.66 -3.72
C TYR A 85 6.17 4.44 -4.85
N THR A 86 5.98 3.42 -5.68
CA THR A 86 6.79 3.18 -6.89
C THR A 86 6.73 4.38 -7.85
N TYR A 87 5.54 4.92 -8.09
CA TYR A 87 5.34 6.08 -8.97
C TYR A 87 6.01 7.34 -8.40
N VAL A 88 5.88 7.58 -7.09
CA VAL A 88 6.56 8.69 -6.41
C VAL A 88 8.07 8.61 -6.54
N GLN A 89 8.66 7.42 -6.42
CA GLN A 89 10.10 7.23 -6.60
C GLN A 89 10.52 7.31 -8.09
N TYR A 90 9.64 6.97 -9.02
CA TYR A 90 9.81 7.23 -10.46
C TYR A 90 9.87 8.72 -10.77
N GLU A 91 8.99 9.55 -10.19
CA GLU A 91 9.03 11.02 -10.37
C GLU A 91 10.34 11.64 -9.87
N LYS A 92 11.02 11.00 -8.92
CA LYS A 92 12.36 11.38 -8.45
C LYS A 92 13.51 10.85 -9.30
N GLY A 93 13.22 10.09 -10.36
CA GLY A 93 14.22 9.45 -11.21
C GLY A 93 14.93 8.25 -10.59
N GLN A 94 14.42 7.70 -9.49
CA GLN A 94 15.03 6.57 -8.77
C GLN A 94 14.55 5.20 -9.29
N ILE A 95 13.42 5.17 -9.99
CA ILE A 95 12.80 3.98 -10.55
C ILE A 95 12.69 4.14 -12.07
N PRO A 96 12.98 3.11 -12.88
CA PRO A 96 12.78 3.16 -14.32
C PRO A 96 11.30 2.97 -14.70
N LYS A 97 10.87 3.60 -15.80
CA LYS A 97 9.47 3.55 -16.28
C LYS A 97 8.93 2.13 -16.49
N TRP A 98 9.75 1.21 -17.00
CA TRP A 98 9.32 -0.17 -17.23
C TRP A 98 8.86 -0.87 -15.93
N PHE A 99 9.46 -0.53 -14.79
CA PHE A 99 9.10 -1.11 -13.51
C PHE A 99 7.79 -0.54 -12.98
N VAL A 100 7.52 0.75 -13.25
CA VAL A 100 6.22 1.37 -12.98
C VAL A 100 5.12 0.66 -13.77
N ASP A 101 5.36 0.40 -15.05
CA ASP A 101 4.38 -0.24 -15.95
C ASP A 101 4.08 -1.69 -15.56
N GLU A 102 5.11 -2.43 -15.18
CA GLU A 102 4.95 -3.79 -14.63
C GLU A 102 4.16 -3.76 -13.32
N THR A 103 4.47 -2.82 -12.43
CA THR A 103 3.79 -2.67 -11.13
C THR A 103 2.33 -2.25 -11.32
N GLU A 104 2.02 -1.39 -12.30
CA GLU A 104 0.67 -1.02 -12.67
C GLU A 104 -0.12 -2.23 -13.16
N ALA A 105 0.45 -3.03 -14.06
CA ALA A 105 -0.19 -4.24 -14.57
C ALA A 105 -0.50 -5.25 -13.45
N MET A 106 0.44 -5.44 -12.51
CA MET A 106 0.22 -6.28 -11.33
C MET A 106 -0.87 -5.71 -10.41
N MET A 107 -0.87 -4.40 -10.17
CA MET A 107 -1.89 -3.72 -9.37
C MET A 107 -3.28 -3.91 -9.98
N LEU A 108 -3.44 -3.66 -11.28
CA LEU A 108 -4.69 -3.87 -12.02
C LEU A 108 -5.17 -5.32 -11.92
N ALA A 109 -4.26 -6.31 -12.01
CA ALA A 109 -4.60 -7.72 -11.88
C ALA A 109 -5.09 -8.11 -10.47
N THR A 110 -4.73 -7.34 -9.44
CA THR A 110 -5.19 -7.57 -8.06
C THR A 110 -6.45 -6.80 -7.68
N LEU A 111 -6.94 -5.87 -8.52
CA LEU A 111 -8.14 -5.08 -8.20
C LEU A 111 -9.40 -5.92 -8.01
N THR A 112 -9.46 -7.08 -8.68
CA THR A 112 -10.58 -8.02 -8.57
C THR A 112 -10.46 -8.99 -7.39
N GLU A 113 -9.34 -8.96 -6.66
CA GLU A 113 -9.07 -9.86 -5.53
C GLU A 113 -9.52 -9.27 -4.19
N VAL A 114 -10.03 -8.05 -4.18
CA VAL A 114 -10.46 -7.32 -2.98
C VAL A 114 -11.88 -6.82 -3.21
N ASP A 115 -12.76 -7.10 -2.26
CA ASP A 115 -14.16 -6.68 -2.32
C ASP A 115 -14.31 -5.20 -1.95
N VAL A 116 -13.52 -4.73 -0.97
CA VAL A 116 -13.62 -3.37 -0.43
C VAL A 116 -12.24 -2.76 -0.21
N TYR A 117 -12.04 -1.56 -0.78
CA TYR A 117 -10.88 -0.71 -0.50
C TYR A 117 -11.28 0.38 0.48
N LEU A 118 -10.66 0.39 1.67
CA LEU A 118 -10.83 1.43 2.68
C LEU A 118 -9.66 2.42 2.57
N PHE A 119 -9.92 3.57 1.96
CA PHE A 119 -8.93 4.63 1.86
C PHE A 119 -8.95 5.52 3.10
N ILE A 120 -7.81 5.60 3.79
CA ILE A 120 -7.60 6.51 4.92
C ILE A 120 -6.67 7.65 4.45
N PRO A 121 -7.21 8.85 4.16
CA PRO A 121 -6.42 9.98 3.70
C PRO A 121 -5.56 10.55 4.83
N THR A 122 -4.68 11.48 4.47
CA THR A 122 -4.00 12.30 5.47
C THR A 122 -5.01 13.14 6.24
N ALA A 123 -4.81 13.25 7.55
CA ALA A 123 -5.62 14.08 8.42
C ALA A 123 -4.71 14.90 9.33
N VAL A 124 -4.96 16.22 9.40
CA VAL A 124 -4.18 17.17 10.23
C VAL A 124 -4.18 16.76 11.70
N SER A 125 -5.19 16.03 12.15
CA SER A 125 -5.36 15.56 13.53
C SER A 125 -4.52 14.33 13.89
N VAL A 126 -3.86 13.67 12.94
CA VAL A 126 -3.00 12.51 13.21
C VAL A 126 -1.55 12.99 13.36
N PRO A 127 -0.92 12.82 14.54
CA PRO A 127 0.47 13.23 14.74
C PRO A 127 1.40 12.48 13.79
N LEU A 128 2.33 13.19 13.17
CA LEU A 128 3.41 12.57 12.41
C LEU A 128 4.39 11.92 13.40
N VAL A 129 4.61 10.62 13.24
CA VAL A 129 5.53 9.84 14.07
C VAL A 129 6.65 9.33 13.18
N ASP A 130 7.89 9.64 13.55
CA ASP A 130 9.09 9.02 13.00
C ASP A 130 9.39 7.74 13.79
N ASP A 131 9.32 6.59 13.13
CA ASP A 131 9.69 5.28 13.69
C ASP A 131 10.91 4.66 12.98
N GLY A 132 11.68 5.48 12.23
CA GLY A 132 12.78 5.03 11.39
C GLY A 132 12.35 4.46 10.04
N THR A 133 11.07 4.07 9.89
CA THR A 133 10.52 3.56 8.63
C THR A 133 9.50 4.50 7.99
N ARG A 134 9.25 5.67 8.57
CA ARG A 134 8.25 6.63 8.08
C ARG A 134 8.81 8.02 7.86
N ASP A 135 8.32 8.65 6.81
CA ASP A 135 8.61 10.06 6.54
C ASP A 135 7.73 10.98 7.39
N VAL A 136 8.32 12.09 7.83
CA VAL A 136 7.65 13.17 8.58
C VAL A 136 7.54 14.46 7.76
N THR A 137 8.02 14.46 6.52
CA THR A 137 7.96 15.61 5.62
C THR A 137 6.54 15.78 5.09
N THR A 138 5.82 16.81 5.55
CA THR A 138 4.40 17.04 5.23
C THR A 138 4.16 17.14 3.72
N SER A 139 5.03 17.83 2.97
CA SER A 139 4.90 17.97 1.52
C SER A 139 5.04 16.64 0.77
N TYR A 140 5.89 15.73 1.25
CA TYR A 140 6.02 14.37 0.69
C TYR A 140 4.75 13.56 0.96
N ILE A 141 4.23 13.63 2.19
CA ILE A 141 3.00 12.94 2.60
C ILE A 141 1.79 13.44 1.78
N ASP A 142 1.67 14.74 1.55
CA ASP A 142 0.61 15.32 0.72
C ASP A 142 0.74 14.91 -0.74
N THR A 143 1.97 14.84 -1.27
CA THR A 143 2.23 14.33 -2.63
C THR A 143 1.75 12.88 -2.78
N VAL A 144 2.09 12.02 -1.80
CA VAL A 144 1.62 10.63 -1.76
C VAL A 144 0.09 10.58 -1.70
N ASN A 145 -0.56 11.42 -0.89
CA ASN A 145 -2.01 11.49 -0.78
C ASN A 145 -2.68 11.87 -2.11
N HIS A 146 -2.14 12.85 -2.83
CA HIS A 146 -2.64 13.23 -4.14
C HIS A 146 -2.52 12.08 -5.15
N HIS A 147 -1.43 11.31 -5.12
CA HIS A 147 -1.28 10.15 -5.99
C HIS A 147 -2.28 9.03 -5.66
N PHE A 148 -2.57 8.77 -4.38
CA PHE A 148 -3.64 7.85 -4.00
C PHE A 148 -4.99 8.28 -4.58
N LEU A 149 -5.37 9.56 -4.42
CA LEU A 149 -6.61 10.08 -4.97
C LEU A 149 -6.68 9.92 -6.50
N ARG A 150 -5.57 10.24 -7.20
CA ARG A 150 -5.47 10.08 -8.65
C ARG A 150 -5.68 8.62 -9.08
N VAL A 151 -5.00 7.67 -8.43
CA VAL A 151 -5.12 6.24 -8.74
C VAL A 151 -6.55 5.76 -8.50
N LEU A 152 -7.18 6.16 -7.39
CA LEU A 152 -8.55 5.76 -7.09
C LEU A 152 -9.56 6.29 -8.12
N LEU A 153 -9.39 7.52 -8.60
CA LEU A 153 -10.25 8.08 -9.65
C LEU A 153 -10.08 7.33 -10.98
N ILE A 154 -8.85 7.04 -11.39
CA ILE A 154 -8.56 6.33 -12.65
C ILE A 154 -9.05 4.87 -12.59
N SER A 155 -8.83 4.18 -11.46
CA SER A 155 -9.28 2.80 -11.30
C SER A 155 -10.81 2.66 -11.36
N GLN A 156 -11.56 3.66 -10.89
CA GLN A 156 -13.02 3.67 -11.00
C GLN A 156 -13.49 3.74 -12.47
N GLU A 157 -12.80 4.49 -13.32
CA GLU A 157 -13.11 4.55 -14.76
C GLU A 157 -12.85 3.21 -15.43
N ASN A 158 -11.74 2.54 -15.11
CA ASN A 158 -11.37 1.26 -15.70
C ASN A 158 -12.29 0.09 -15.29
N ILE A 159 -12.81 0.11 -14.05
CA ILE A 159 -13.74 -0.94 -13.56
C ILE A 159 -15.11 -0.82 -14.22
N ARG A 160 -15.56 0.40 -14.56
CA ARG A 160 -16.86 0.63 -15.21
C ARG A 160 -16.93 0.24 -16.69
N VAL A 161 -15.79 -0.01 -17.32
CA VAL A 161 -15.68 -0.30 -18.76
C VAL A 161 -15.57 -1.82 -19.05
N ARG A 162 -15.55 -2.66 -18.01
CA ARG A 162 -15.66 -4.12 -18.13
C ARG A 162 -17.07 -4.59 -17.79
#